data_AF-D1YWG3-F1
#
_entry.id   AF-D1YWG3-F1
#
_cell.length_a   1.000
_cell.length_b   1.000
_cell.length_c   1.000
_cell.angle_alpha   90.00
_cell.angle_beta   90.00
_cell.angle_gamma   90.00
#
_symmetry.space_group_name_H-M   'P 1'
#
loop_
_entity.id
_entity.type
_entity.pdbx_description
1 polymer ?
#
loop_
_entity_poly.entity_id
_entity_poly.type
_entity_poly.pdbx_seq_one_letter_code
_entity_poly.pdbx_strand_id
1 'polypeptide(L)'
;MRLDEYLVSEGLVPSRSRAKRLIEKGQVKVDGKAVLKPSQKVEYGRKVAIEGEDMPEGYFKLKGIQEASGILRPGDVVLDIGSSAGGFLMFASGIASRVVGIEFSREFLEPLSNVEKEYPGVKVMFGDAFRMDLAALGGPYDVILNDMTVEPLTSIEVLKRFLPLLKEHGRIVQVVKLGPRGTPEPMIKKLAEAGLKIQKVIRPQKMEAYIVAEK
;
A
#
# COMPACT_ATOMS: atom_id res chain seq x y z
N MET A 1 -21.46 -15.74 -22.12
CA MET A 1 -20.77 -14.43 -22.28
C MET A 1 -19.29 -14.57 -21.93
N ARG A 2 -18.45 -13.54 -22.11
CA ARG A 2 -17.05 -13.60 -21.65
C ARG A 2 -17.00 -13.60 -20.12
N LEU A 3 -16.02 -14.27 -19.52
CA LEU A 3 -15.89 -14.33 -18.05
C LEU A 3 -15.70 -12.94 -17.44
N ASP A 4 -14.90 -12.06 -18.06
CA ASP A 4 -14.73 -10.68 -17.57
C ASP A 4 -16.01 -9.84 -17.59
N GLU A 5 -16.90 -10.09 -18.56
CA GLU A 5 -18.23 -9.46 -18.63
C GLU A 5 -19.20 -10.11 -17.65
N TYR A 6 -19.15 -11.44 -17.53
CA TYR A 6 -19.98 -12.22 -16.61
C TYR A 6 -19.79 -11.75 -15.15
N LEU A 7 -18.55 -11.59 -14.71
CA LEU A 7 -18.27 -11.16 -13.33
C LEU A 7 -18.85 -9.77 -13.01
N VAL A 8 -18.91 -8.88 -14.00
CA VAL A 8 -19.50 -7.54 -13.83
C VAL A 8 -21.02 -7.61 -13.89
N SER A 9 -21.58 -8.35 -14.84
CA SER A 9 -23.04 -8.47 -15.00
C SER A 9 -23.70 -9.13 -13.79
N GLU A 10 -23.03 -10.09 -13.16
CA GLU A 10 -23.49 -10.75 -11.94
C GLU A 10 -23.18 -9.94 -10.66
N GLY A 11 -22.60 -8.75 -10.78
CA GLY A 11 -22.26 -7.89 -9.63
C GLY A 11 -21.13 -8.42 -8.74
N LEU A 12 -20.40 -9.44 -9.18
CA LEU A 12 -19.30 -10.05 -8.43
C LEU A 12 -18.07 -9.15 -8.37
N VAL A 13 -17.90 -8.26 -9.36
CA VAL A 13 -16.85 -7.24 -9.39
C VAL A 13 -17.37 -5.93 -9.99
N PRO A 14 -16.91 -4.76 -9.52
CA PRO A 14 -17.42 -3.46 -9.95
C PRO A 14 -17.00 -3.03 -11.37
N SER A 15 -15.99 -3.66 -12.00
CA SER A 15 -15.54 -3.26 -13.34
C SER A 15 -14.86 -4.37 -14.12
N ARG A 16 -14.88 -4.25 -15.45
CA ARG A 16 -14.22 -5.21 -16.36
C ARG A 16 -12.71 -5.25 -16.17
N SER A 17 -12.09 -4.10 -15.88
CA SER A 17 -10.64 -4.03 -15.62
C SER A 17 -10.27 -4.81 -14.37
N ARG A 18 -11.11 -4.74 -13.32
CA ARG A 18 -10.97 -5.53 -12.10
C ARG A 18 -11.17 -7.02 -12.37
N ALA A 19 -12.20 -7.37 -13.14
CA ALA A 19 -12.47 -8.74 -13.57
C ALA A 19 -11.24 -9.37 -14.25
N LYS A 20 -10.63 -8.66 -15.22
CA LYS A 20 -9.44 -9.13 -15.94
C LYS A 20 -8.27 -9.42 -14.99
N ARG A 21 -7.96 -8.49 -14.08
CA ARG A 21 -6.88 -8.64 -13.11
C ARG A 21 -7.05 -9.88 -12.24
N LEU A 22 -8.26 -10.10 -11.71
CA LEU A 22 -8.55 -11.27 -10.88
C LEU A 22 -8.41 -12.58 -11.65
N ILE A 23 -8.90 -12.60 -12.89
CA ILE A 23 -8.77 -13.76 -13.77
C ILE A 23 -7.29 -14.04 -14.06
N GLU A 24 -6.51 -13.03 -14.45
CA GLU A 24 -5.09 -13.17 -14.77
C GLU A 24 -4.23 -13.59 -13.56
N LYS A 25 -4.64 -13.21 -12.35
CA LYS A 25 -4.02 -13.66 -11.09
C LYS A 25 -4.42 -15.08 -10.66
N GLY A 26 -5.30 -15.76 -11.41
CA GLY A 26 -5.81 -17.09 -11.04
C GLY A 26 -6.78 -17.08 -9.86
N GLN A 27 -7.29 -15.91 -9.51
CA GLN A 27 -8.21 -15.70 -8.39
C GLN A 27 -9.66 -15.96 -8.78
N VAL A 28 -9.96 -16.32 -10.02
CA VAL A 28 -11.32 -16.67 -10.44
C VAL A 28 -11.40 -18.16 -10.74
N LYS A 29 -12.28 -18.85 -10.04
CA LYS A 29 -12.62 -20.25 -10.30
C LYS A 29 -13.99 -20.39 -10.95
N VAL A 30 -14.05 -21.20 -12.00
CA VAL A 30 -15.31 -21.64 -12.61
C VAL A 30 -15.43 -23.14 -12.38
N ASP A 31 -16.46 -23.57 -11.68
CA ASP A 31 -16.68 -24.95 -11.24
C ASP A 31 -15.45 -25.54 -10.53
N GLY A 32 -14.86 -24.77 -9.62
CA GLY A 32 -13.70 -25.19 -8.82
C GLY A 32 -12.36 -25.19 -9.56
N LYS A 33 -12.30 -24.78 -10.83
CA LYS A 33 -11.05 -24.69 -11.60
C LYS A 33 -10.65 -23.24 -11.84
N ALA A 34 -9.39 -22.89 -11.53
CA ALA A 34 -8.86 -21.56 -11.79
C ALA A 34 -8.85 -21.27 -13.30
N VAL A 35 -9.35 -20.11 -13.67
CA VAL A 35 -9.38 -19.61 -15.05
C VAL A 35 -8.44 -18.42 -15.16
N LEU A 36 -7.55 -18.45 -16.15
CA LEU A 36 -6.56 -17.39 -16.40
C LEU A 36 -6.86 -16.52 -17.63
N LYS A 37 -7.92 -16.85 -18.38
CA LYS A 37 -8.25 -16.18 -19.64
C LYS A 37 -9.53 -15.33 -19.49
N PRO A 38 -9.45 -13.99 -19.46
CA PRO A 38 -10.62 -13.13 -19.28
C PRO A 38 -11.69 -13.30 -20.36
N SER A 39 -11.25 -13.66 -21.57
CA SER A 39 -12.12 -13.91 -22.72
C SER A 39 -12.73 -15.30 -22.77
N GLN A 40 -12.46 -16.17 -21.78
CA GLN A 40 -13.08 -17.49 -21.72
C GLN A 40 -14.60 -17.36 -21.68
N LYS A 41 -15.29 -18.12 -22.52
CA LYS A 41 -16.76 -18.15 -22.52
C LYS A 41 -17.25 -18.91 -21.28
N VAL A 42 -18.19 -18.30 -20.57
CA VAL A 42 -18.94 -18.92 -19.47
C VAL A 42 -20.42 -18.94 -19.84
N GLU A 43 -21.03 -20.10 -19.60
CA GLU A 43 -22.47 -20.33 -19.71
C GLU A 43 -23.18 -19.85 -18.44
N TYR A 44 -24.43 -19.44 -18.59
CA TYR A 44 -25.26 -18.99 -17.48
C TYR A 44 -25.50 -20.15 -16.49
N GLY A 45 -25.42 -19.89 -15.19
CA GLY A 45 -25.64 -20.89 -14.13
C GLY A 45 -24.39 -21.70 -13.71
N ARG A 46 -23.22 -21.45 -14.29
CA ARG A 46 -21.94 -22.02 -13.81
C ARG A 46 -21.59 -21.46 -12.43
N LYS A 47 -20.99 -22.27 -11.55
CA LYS A 47 -20.55 -21.79 -10.23
C LYS A 47 -19.26 -21.01 -10.40
N VAL A 48 -19.33 -19.69 -10.25
CA VAL A 48 -18.18 -18.81 -10.30
C VAL A 48 -17.85 -18.32 -8.89
N ALA A 49 -16.61 -18.54 -8.47
CA ALA A 49 -16.09 -18.08 -7.19
C ALA A 49 -14.83 -17.24 -7.43
N ILE A 50 -14.67 -16.18 -6.63
CA ILE A 50 -13.45 -15.40 -6.59
C ILE A 50 -12.73 -15.80 -5.31
N GLU A 51 -11.52 -16.34 -5.45
CA GLU A 51 -10.67 -16.77 -4.35
C GLU A 51 -9.47 -15.83 -4.19
N GLY A 52 -9.18 -15.48 -2.93
CA GLY A 52 -8.12 -14.55 -2.58
C GLY A 52 -8.61 -13.12 -2.40
N GLU A 53 -7.84 -12.34 -1.62
CA GLU A 53 -8.12 -10.93 -1.39
C GLU A 53 -7.77 -10.13 -2.67
N ASP A 54 -8.75 -9.43 -3.26
CA ASP A 54 -8.51 -8.52 -4.39
C ASP A 54 -8.02 -7.17 -3.88
N MET A 55 -6.83 -7.20 -3.27
CA MET A 55 -6.20 -6.03 -2.71
C MET A 55 -5.11 -5.48 -3.64
N PRO A 56 -4.82 -4.17 -3.61
CA PRO A 56 -3.69 -3.59 -4.34
C PRO A 56 -2.37 -4.25 -3.93
N GLU A 57 -1.36 -4.21 -4.81
CA GLU A 57 -0.04 -4.78 -4.53
C GLU A 57 0.58 -4.26 -3.23
N GLY A 58 0.39 -2.96 -2.94
CA GLY A 58 0.82 -2.35 -1.68
C GLY A 58 0.29 -3.07 -0.44
N TYR A 59 -0.92 -3.62 -0.47
CA TYR A 59 -1.49 -4.36 0.67
C TYR A 59 -0.63 -5.57 1.03
N PHE A 60 -0.29 -6.40 0.03
CA PHE A 60 0.55 -7.58 0.22
C PHE A 60 2.00 -7.22 0.56
N LYS A 61 2.49 -6.09 0.03
CA LYS A 61 3.80 -5.53 0.40
C LYS A 61 3.83 -5.19 1.89
N LEU A 62 2.88 -4.39 2.40
CA LEU A 62 2.85 -4.03 3.82
C LEU A 62 2.59 -5.26 4.70
N LYS A 63 1.78 -6.21 4.24
CA LYS A 63 1.58 -7.50 4.91
C LYS A 63 2.90 -8.24 5.12
N GLY A 64 3.70 -8.42 4.07
CA GLY A 64 5.02 -9.06 4.19
C GLY A 64 5.98 -8.29 5.10
N ILE A 65 5.93 -6.95 5.07
CA ILE A 65 6.71 -6.12 5.99
C ILE A 65 6.24 -6.34 7.43
N GLN A 66 4.94 -6.37 7.68
CA GLN A 66 4.35 -6.62 8.99
C GLN A 66 4.73 -7.99 9.52
N GLU A 67 4.60 -9.04 8.73
CA GLU A 67 4.99 -10.42 9.11
C GLU A 67 6.47 -10.50 9.47
N ALA A 68 7.33 -9.77 8.75
CA ALA A 68 8.75 -9.78 9.00
C ALA A 68 9.20 -8.88 10.16
N SER A 69 8.50 -7.79 10.46
CA SER A 69 9.00 -6.73 11.37
C SER A 69 8.11 -6.40 12.55
N GLY A 70 6.82 -6.75 12.51
CA GLY A 70 5.84 -6.32 13.52
C GLY A 70 5.68 -4.80 13.57
N ILE A 71 5.82 -4.11 12.42
CA ILE A 71 5.85 -2.66 12.34
C ILE A 71 4.61 -1.97 12.93
N LEU A 72 3.42 -2.54 12.75
CA LEU A 72 2.15 -2.03 13.25
C LEU A 72 1.69 -2.79 14.50
N ARG A 73 1.07 -2.06 15.43
CA ARG A 73 0.49 -2.55 16.68
C ARG A 73 -0.94 -2.04 16.84
N PRO A 74 -1.82 -2.78 17.54
CA PRO A 74 -3.14 -2.28 17.93
C PRO A 74 -3.03 -0.93 18.65
N GLY A 75 -3.86 0.02 18.24
CA GLY A 75 -3.87 1.37 18.81
C GLY A 75 -2.99 2.39 18.07
N ASP A 76 -2.06 1.95 17.21
CA ASP A 76 -1.18 2.86 16.46
C ASP A 76 -1.98 3.87 15.63
N VAL A 77 -1.48 5.11 15.56
CA VAL A 77 -1.91 6.13 14.60
C VAL A 77 -0.87 6.19 13.48
N VAL A 78 -1.29 5.91 12.25
CA VAL A 78 -0.40 5.70 11.10
C VAL A 78 -0.53 6.84 10.08
N LEU A 79 0.60 7.31 9.57
CA LEU A 79 0.67 8.17 8.38
C LEU A 79 1.25 7.36 7.21
N ASP A 80 0.59 7.41 6.06
CA ASP A 80 1.00 6.77 4.81
C ASP A 80 1.29 7.83 3.74
N ILE A 81 2.53 7.88 3.25
CA ILE A 81 2.98 8.85 2.26
C ILE A 81 3.11 8.16 0.91
N GLY A 82 2.27 8.57 -0.04
CA GLY A 82 2.18 7.96 -1.38
C GLY A 82 1.16 6.82 -1.43
N SER A 83 -0.10 7.09 -1.05
CA SER A 83 -1.11 6.05 -0.84
C SER A 83 -1.53 5.28 -2.10
N SER A 84 -1.37 5.86 -3.30
CA SER A 84 -1.71 5.23 -4.58
C SER A 84 -3.11 4.58 -4.55
N ALA A 85 -3.23 3.30 -4.89
CA ALA A 85 -4.50 2.56 -4.85
C ALA A 85 -4.99 2.21 -3.42
N GLY A 86 -4.31 2.68 -2.37
CA GLY A 86 -4.72 2.53 -0.97
C GLY A 86 -4.30 1.22 -0.30
N GLY A 87 -3.38 0.46 -0.89
CA GLY A 87 -3.01 -0.87 -0.37
C GLY A 87 -2.47 -0.83 1.06
N PHE A 88 -1.57 0.12 1.36
CA PHE A 88 -1.03 0.32 2.70
C PHE A 88 -2.12 0.78 3.68
N LEU A 89 -2.99 1.70 3.25
CA LEU A 89 -4.13 2.18 4.04
C LEU A 89 -5.04 1.03 4.47
N MET A 90 -5.47 0.20 3.51
CA MET A 90 -6.35 -0.93 3.74
C MET A 90 -5.73 -1.93 4.72
N PHE A 91 -4.47 -2.32 4.51
CA PHE A 91 -3.81 -3.26 5.43
C PHE A 91 -3.63 -2.65 6.83
N ALA A 92 -3.13 -1.42 6.91
CA ALA A 92 -2.88 -0.76 8.18
C ALA A 92 -4.17 -0.56 8.99
N SER A 93 -5.29 -0.26 8.34
CA SER A 93 -6.59 -0.04 8.99
C SER A 93 -7.14 -1.27 9.71
N GLY A 94 -6.69 -2.48 9.35
CA GLY A 94 -7.05 -3.72 10.05
C GLY A 94 -6.32 -3.92 11.38
N ILE A 95 -5.32 -3.08 11.70
CA ILE A 95 -4.49 -3.18 12.91
C ILE A 95 -4.48 -1.87 13.69
N ALA A 96 -4.23 -0.76 13.00
CA ALA A 96 -4.12 0.58 13.56
C ALA A 96 -5.48 1.14 14.00
N SER A 97 -5.48 2.08 14.94
CA SER A 97 -6.70 2.78 15.36
C SER A 97 -7.14 3.85 14.37
N ARG A 98 -6.18 4.46 13.66
CA ARG A 98 -6.40 5.50 12.66
C ARG A 98 -5.28 5.50 11.64
N VAL A 99 -5.62 5.72 10.37
CA VAL A 99 -4.67 5.82 9.26
C VAL A 99 -4.96 7.09 8.46
N VAL A 100 -3.92 7.90 8.24
CA VAL A 100 -3.99 9.09 7.39
C VAL A 100 -3.10 8.86 6.18
N GLY A 101 -3.64 9.02 4.97
CA GLY A 101 -2.92 8.90 3.71
C GLY A 101 -2.64 10.25 3.06
N ILE A 102 -1.55 10.35 2.33
CA ILE A 102 -1.21 11.47 1.46
C ILE A 102 -1.07 10.95 0.03
N GLU A 103 -1.78 11.61 -0.89
CA GLU A 103 -1.69 11.31 -2.32
C GLU A 103 -1.65 12.59 -3.15
N PHE A 104 -0.84 12.63 -4.21
CA PHE A 104 -0.73 13.77 -5.11
C PHE A 104 -1.58 13.57 -6.38
N SER A 105 -1.56 12.36 -6.95
CA SER A 105 -2.19 12.06 -8.23
C SER A 105 -3.70 11.96 -8.09
N ARG A 106 -4.42 12.82 -8.83
CA ARG A 106 -5.88 12.82 -8.86
C ARG A 106 -6.48 11.58 -9.51
N GLU A 107 -5.69 10.74 -10.17
CA GLU A 107 -6.17 9.47 -10.71
C GLU A 107 -6.64 8.50 -9.61
N PHE A 108 -6.14 8.67 -8.38
CA PHE A 108 -6.53 7.86 -7.23
C PHE A 108 -7.69 8.46 -6.42
N LEU A 109 -8.29 9.58 -6.86
CA LEU A 109 -9.35 10.26 -6.12
C LEU A 109 -10.57 9.35 -5.88
N GLU A 110 -11.09 8.73 -6.94
CA GLU A 110 -12.23 7.82 -6.82
C GLU A 110 -11.86 6.52 -6.06
N PRO A 111 -10.76 5.81 -6.37
CA PRO A 111 -10.32 4.66 -5.60
C PRO A 111 -10.18 4.95 -4.10
N LEU A 112 -9.49 6.03 -3.72
CA LEU A 112 -9.24 6.38 -2.33
C LEU A 112 -10.50 6.87 -1.60
N SER A 113 -11.43 7.53 -2.30
CA SER A 113 -12.74 7.85 -1.71
C SER A 113 -13.53 6.59 -1.37
N ASN A 114 -13.41 5.52 -2.16
CA ASN A 114 -14.04 4.24 -1.82
C ASN A 114 -13.38 3.59 -0.61
N VAL A 115 -12.04 3.69 -0.49
CA VAL A 115 -11.31 3.24 0.71
C VAL A 115 -11.79 4.00 1.95
N GLU A 116 -11.90 5.33 1.92
CA GLU A 116 -12.41 6.10 3.08
C GLU A 116 -13.85 5.70 3.49
N LYS A 117 -14.69 5.30 2.53
CA LYS A 117 -16.07 4.81 2.82
C LYS A 117 -16.08 3.42 3.44
N GLU A 118 -15.22 2.53 2.96
CA GLU A 118 -15.15 1.14 3.40
C GLU A 118 -14.40 0.98 4.73
N TYR A 119 -13.47 1.88 5.03
CA TYR A 119 -12.59 1.84 6.20
C TYR A 119 -12.76 3.12 7.04
N PRO A 120 -13.69 3.15 8.03
CA PRO A 120 -14.06 4.36 8.78
C PRO A 120 -12.91 5.06 9.54
N GLY A 121 -11.80 4.36 9.79
CA GLY A 121 -10.59 4.91 10.42
C GLY A 121 -9.56 5.48 9.45
N VAL A 122 -9.84 5.46 8.14
CA VAL A 122 -8.96 5.95 7.08
C VAL A 122 -9.39 7.35 6.63
N LYS A 123 -8.42 8.26 6.52
CA LYS A 123 -8.60 9.59 5.93
C LYS A 123 -7.53 9.82 4.88
N VAL A 124 -7.86 10.37 3.72
CA VAL A 124 -6.89 10.70 2.67
C VAL A 124 -6.85 12.20 2.42
N MET A 125 -5.64 12.76 2.37
CA MET A 125 -5.39 14.15 2.04
C MET A 125 -4.69 14.25 0.69
N PHE A 126 -5.33 14.95 -0.25
CA PHE A 126 -4.73 15.19 -1.55
C PHE A 126 -3.81 16.41 -1.49
N GLY A 127 -2.51 16.21 -1.74
CA GLY A 127 -1.51 17.25 -1.63
C GLY A 127 -0.13 16.82 -2.08
N ASP A 128 0.70 17.81 -2.40
CA ASP A 128 2.11 17.59 -2.73
C ASP A 128 2.91 17.35 -1.44
N ALA A 129 3.32 16.11 -1.20
CA ALA A 129 4.12 15.73 -0.04
C ALA A 129 5.48 16.47 0.06
N PHE A 130 5.94 17.15 -0.99
CA PHE A 130 7.13 17.99 -0.96
C PHE A 130 6.88 19.39 -0.39
N ARG A 131 5.63 19.87 -0.44
CA ARG A 131 5.29 21.28 -0.20
C ARG A 131 4.14 21.50 0.76
N MET A 132 3.34 20.48 1.04
CA MET A 132 2.16 20.62 1.88
C MET A 132 2.52 21.09 3.29
N ASP A 133 1.59 21.82 3.89
CA ASP A 133 1.64 22.22 5.29
C ASP A 133 1.34 21.01 6.18
N LEU A 134 2.28 20.73 7.08
CA LEU A 134 2.22 19.59 7.99
C LEU A 134 1.22 19.81 9.12
N ALA A 135 0.90 21.06 9.47
CA ALA A 135 -0.09 21.37 10.50
C ALA A 135 -1.48 20.81 10.14
N ALA A 136 -1.80 20.75 8.84
CA ALA A 136 -3.07 20.23 8.34
C ALA A 136 -3.23 18.71 8.52
N LEU A 137 -2.12 17.97 8.66
CA LEU A 137 -2.14 16.52 8.88
C LEU A 137 -2.42 16.16 10.34
N GLY A 138 -2.25 17.09 11.27
CA GLY A 138 -2.27 16.81 12.69
C GLY A 138 -1.16 15.83 13.10
N GLY A 139 -1.39 15.11 14.20
CA GLY A 139 -0.42 14.21 14.80
C GLY A 139 -0.45 14.28 16.32
N PRO A 140 0.52 13.67 17.01
CA PRO A 140 1.66 12.92 16.45
C PRO A 140 1.28 11.48 16.04
N TYR A 141 2.11 10.85 15.22
CA TYR A 141 1.94 9.51 14.66
C TYR A 141 2.86 8.49 15.33
N ASP A 142 2.38 7.26 15.49
CA ASP A 142 3.16 6.13 16.01
C ASP A 142 4.01 5.49 14.90
N VAL A 143 3.51 5.52 13.66
CA VAL A 143 4.17 4.92 12.50
C VAL A 143 4.03 5.83 11.27
N ILE A 144 5.13 6.03 10.52
CA ILE A 144 5.11 6.61 9.18
C ILE A 144 5.51 5.54 8.15
N LEU A 145 4.65 5.32 7.17
CA LEU A 145 4.91 4.47 6.01
C LEU A 145 5.20 5.37 4.81
N ASN A 146 6.28 5.12 4.08
CA ASN A 146 6.65 5.88 2.89
C ASN A 146 6.90 4.94 1.69
N ASP A 147 5.96 4.94 0.73
CA ASP A 147 6.05 4.18 -0.53
C ASP A 147 5.82 5.07 -1.76
N MET A 148 6.44 6.25 -1.75
CA MET A 148 6.38 7.15 -2.90
C MET A 148 7.15 6.62 -4.10
N THR A 149 6.58 6.76 -5.30
CA THR A 149 7.28 6.49 -6.57
C THR A 149 8.08 7.71 -7.02
N VAL A 150 9.22 7.93 -6.35
CA VAL A 150 10.22 8.95 -6.70
C VAL A 150 11.64 8.35 -6.62
N GLU A 151 12.65 9.15 -6.96
CA GLU A 151 14.04 8.73 -6.79
C GLU A 151 14.34 8.42 -5.30
N PRO A 152 15.08 7.34 -4.97
CA PRO A 152 15.32 6.88 -3.60
C PRO A 152 15.77 7.94 -2.59
N LEU A 153 16.77 8.75 -2.90
CA LEU A 153 17.26 9.78 -1.98
C LEU A 153 16.23 10.89 -1.81
N THR A 154 15.56 11.25 -2.89
CA THR A 154 14.45 12.21 -2.88
C THR A 154 13.32 11.73 -1.98
N SER A 155 12.98 10.44 -1.99
CA SER A 155 11.97 9.84 -1.10
C SER A 155 12.34 10.00 0.38
N ILE A 156 13.62 9.87 0.71
CA ILE A 156 14.13 10.06 2.08
C ILE A 156 14.08 11.53 2.50
N GLU A 157 14.41 12.46 1.59
CA GLU A 157 14.29 13.89 1.88
C GLU A 157 12.83 14.29 2.15
N VAL A 158 11.88 13.67 1.45
CA VAL A 158 10.45 13.83 1.79
C VAL A 158 10.18 13.27 3.18
N LEU A 159 10.55 12.01 3.49
CA LEU A 159 10.32 11.41 4.81
C LEU A 159 10.85 12.29 5.95
N LYS A 160 12.05 12.87 5.80
CA LYS A 160 12.67 13.77 6.80
C LYS A 160 11.76 14.94 7.16
N ARG A 161 11.01 15.51 6.21
CA ARG A 161 10.05 16.60 6.50
C ARG A 161 8.98 16.16 7.49
N PHE A 162 8.59 14.89 7.50
CA PHE A 162 7.51 14.36 8.34
C PHE A 162 7.99 13.79 9.69
N LEU A 163 9.30 13.66 9.93
CA LEU A 163 9.84 13.19 11.22
C LEU A 163 9.44 14.04 12.45
N PRO A 164 9.17 15.35 12.35
CA PRO A 164 8.58 16.11 13.46
C PRO A 164 7.19 15.64 13.87
N LEU A 165 6.43 14.99 12.98
CA LEU A 165 5.11 14.43 13.29
C LEU A 165 5.20 13.02 13.91
N LEU A 166 6.38 12.38 13.87
CA LEU A 166 6.60 11.07 14.46
C LEU A 166 6.87 11.20 15.96
N LYS A 167 6.16 10.42 16.79
CA LYS A 167 6.40 10.34 18.23
C LYS A 167 7.83 9.89 18.54
N GLU A 168 8.30 10.18 19.74
CA GLU A 168 9.48 9.52 20.32
C GLU A 168 9.25 7.99 20.31
N HIS A 169 10.27 7.21 19.94
CA HIS A 169 10.16 5.76 19.69
C HIS A 169 9.14 5.38 18.60
N GLY A 170 8.72 6.34 17.79
CA GLY A 170 7.89 6.11 16.62
C GLY A 170 8.67 5.34 15.56
N ARG A 171 7.97 4.54 14.76
CA ARG A 171 8.59 3.64 13.78
C ARG A 171 8.34 4.13 12.36
N ILE A 172 9.23 3.76 11.44
CA ILE A 172 9.05 4.06 10.02
C ILE A 172 9.27 2.83 9.15
N VAL A 173 8.59 2.83 8.01
CA VAL A 173 8.93 2.01 6.85
C VAL A 173 9.29 2.94 5.71
N GLN A 174 10.51 2.80 5.19
CA GLN A 174 10.94 3.41 3.95
C GLN A 174 11.03 2.34 2.87
N VAL A 175 10.17 2.42 1.85
CA VAL A 175 10.30 1.60 0.65
C VAL A 175 11.30 2.25 -0.30
N VAL A 176 12.22 1.46 -0.83
CA VAL A 176 13.29 1.91 -1.70
C VAL A 176 13.30 1.08 -2.97
N LYS A 177 13.12 1.73 -4.12
CA LYS A 177 13.31 1.11 -5.43
C LYS A 177 14.80 1.08 -5.75
N LEU A 178 15.32 -0.11 -6.00
CA LEU A 178 16.72 -0.36 -6.32
C LEU A 178 16.85 -0.77 -7.79
N GLY A 179 17.91 -0.31 -8.45
CA GLY A 179 18.30 -0.87 -9.74
C GLY A 179 18.81 -2.33 -9.62
N PRO A 180 19.08 -3.03 -10.72
CA PRO A 180 19.53 -4.42 -10.72
C PRO A 180 20.79 -4.71 -9.88
N ARG A 181 21.65 -3.71 -9.72
CA ARG A 181 22.87 -3.73 -8.89
C ARG A 181 22.80 -2.75 -7.71
N GLY A 182 21.62 -2.20 -7.46
CA GLY A 182 21.39 -1.22 -6.41
C GLY A 182 21.43 -1.86 -5.03
N THR A 183 21.92 -1.08 -4.07
CA THR A 183 22.13 -1.53 -2.70
C THR A 183 21.51 -0.50 -1.74
N PRO A 184 20.92 -0.91 -0.59
CA PRO A 184 20.19 0.00 0.28
C PRO A 184 21.08 0.88 1.18
N GLU A 185 22.40 0.66 1.21
CA GLU A 185 23.33 1.28 2.16
C GLU A 185 23.37 2.82 2.10
N PRO A 186 23.31 3.48 0.92
CA PRO A 186 23.25 4.95 0.89
C PRO A 186 22.00 5.48 1.61
N MET A 187 20.87 4.78 1.45
CA MET A 187 19.59 5.12 2.04
C MET A 187 19.61 4.87 3.56
N ILE A 188 20.16 3.73 3.99
CA ILE A 188 20.40 3.40 5.41
C ILE A 188 21.23 4.48 6.09
N LYS A 189 22.33 4.92 5.45
CA LYS A 189 23.18 6.00 5.99
C LYS A 189 22.41 7.31 6.14
N LYS A 190 21.62 7.70 5.14
CA LYS A 190 20.81 8.93 5.16
C LYS A 190 19.72 8.92 6.23
N LEU A 191 19.13 7.75 6.50
CA LEU A 191 18.16 7.58 7.58
C LEU A 191 18.85 7.68 8.96
N ALA A 192 20.02 7.06 9.12
CA ALA A 192 20.80 7.17 10.35
C ALA A 192 21.26 8.61 10.63
N GLU A 193 21.69 9.34 9.60
CA GLU A 193 21.99 10.78 9.68
C GLU A 193 20.77 11.63 10.09
N ALA A 194 19.55 11.14 9.86
CA ALA A 194 18.31 11.77 10.28
C ALA A 194 17.88 11.41 11.71
N GLY A 195 18.72 10.69 12.45
CA GLY A 195 18.44 10.24 13.82
C GLY A 195 17.65 8.93 13.92
N LEU A 196 17.42 8.22 12.81
CA LEU A 196 16.67 6.96 12.83
C LEU A 196 17.60 5.76 13.06
N LYS A 197 17.28 4.93 14.05
CA LYS A 197 17.93 3.66 14.31
C LYS A 197 17.32 2.55 13.45
N ILE A 198 18.12 2.00 12.54
CA ILE A 198 17.68 0.89 11.68
C ILE A 198 17.45 -0.37 12.50
N GLN A 199 16.26 -0.93 12.39
CA GLN A 199 15.84 -2.16 13.09
C GLN A 199 15.92 -3.37 12.15
N LYS A 200 15.49 -3.20 10.89
CA LYS A 200 15.46 -4.30 9.93
C LYS A 200 15.54 -3.79 8.49
N VAL A 201 16.16 -4.57 7.62
CA VAL A 201 16.15 -4.36 6.17
C VAL A 201 15.61 -5.63 5.53
N ILE A 202 14.51 -5.50 4.80
CA ILE A 202 13.82 -6.61 4.14
C ILE A 202 14.05 -6.48 2.63
N ARG A 203 14.41 -7.58 1.97
CA ARG A 203 14.57 -7.63 0.50
C ARG A 203 13.70 -8.74 -0.07
N PRO A 204 12.47 -8.43 -0.52
CA PRO A 204 11.60 -9.46 -1.10
C PRO A 204 12.06 -9.89 -2.50
N GLN A 205 12.73 -8.99 -3.24
CA GLN A 205 13.24 -9.19 -4.61
C GLN A 205 14.50 -8.35 -4.85
N LYS A 206 15.20 -8.56 -5.98
CA LYS A 206 16.45 -7.84 -6.31
C LYS A 206 16.27 -6.33 -6.49
N MET A 207 15.08 -5.85 -6.86
CA MET A 207 14.82 -4.45 -7.24
C MET A 207 14.16 -3.59 -6.16
N GLU A 208 13.93 -4.10 -4.95
CA GLU A 208 13.41 -3.29 -3.85
C GLU A 208 14.08 -3.66 -2.52
N ALA A 209 14.10 -2.70 -1.60
CA ALA A 209 14.40 -2.93 -0.20
C ALA A 209 13.42 -2.14 0.67
N TYR A 210 13.02 -2.71 1.80
CA TYR A 210 12.16 -2.08 2.80
C TYR A 210 12.98 -1.90 4.06
N ILE A 211 13.18 -0.65 4.45
CA ILE A 211 13.98 -0.29 5.62
C ILE A 211 13.02 0.07 6.74
N VAL A 212 13.10 -0.70 7.83
CA VAL A 212 12.35 -0.46 9.07
C VAL A 212 13.29 0.20 10.07
N ALA A 213 12.87 1.33 10.63
CA ALA A 213 13.65 2.07 11.61
C ALA A 213 12.78 2.65 12.72
N GLU A 214 13.42 3.08 13.81
CA GLU A 214 12.81 3.75 14.96
C GLU A 214 13.47 5.12 15.14
N LYS A 215 12.68 6.13 15.54
CA LYS A 215 13.17 7.44 15.94
C LYS A 215 13.71 7.42 17.37
#